data_AF-A0A4Z1JSK9-F1
#
_entry.id   AF-A0A4Z1JSK9-F1
#
_cell.length_a   1.000
_cell.length_b   1.000
_cell.length_c   1.000
_cell.angle_alpha   90.00
_cell.angle_beta   90.00
_cell.angle_gamma   90.00
#
_symmetry.space_group_name_H-M   'P 1'
#
loop_
_entity.id
_entity.type
_entity.pdbx_description
1 polymer ?
#
loop_
_entity_poly.entity_id
_entity_poly.type
_entity_poly.pdbx_seq_one_letter_code
_entity_poly.pdbx_strand_id
1 'polypeptide(L)'
;MPHRTPIGVTISIQNRIRSFRSKSSSASTIISSSRQKDPNDTISRKFIFRMTHPCSSKRDSAINLSKESLLDYHDGAFMPQGDGCSSSKAANDEDERSVQVVEAGLAAASDPKTAMPSFLKISHDEMKEKYALLTKAEEDRLASKDDPKWAREEPDRELDRYANVHPWAANRIRLIVPEGYNDYINASPVTLTSTAEKQSTMKKGLQDKYICMQGPKSQTVDHTWHMMWHSISVPDNAAPGVIIMLSPLVGPNPAKPDEMMEKCYQYYPMSEEDPPLIVNGTGALGENFKAQVRFVQREDNIEGTGIEVRKLAMSVENEDEEKIIWHFFYPLWPDMGSLNSQNVKSVLTLMDLSRAKNVEEENPRVVHCSAGVGRTGTFVALEFLMGELQGGAWEGWDQSEEKGNDAIFETVDQLRQQRKTMVQAVEQYIFLYEVLRKQWEEKYRLPCIGGEHTHDSPPEEGKNPVFRAIPGTK
;
A
#
# COMPACT_ATOMS: atom_id res chain seq x y z
N MET A 1 24.84 13.34 37.56
CA MET A 1 25.22 12.73 36.25
C MET A 1 24.49 13.49 35.16
N PRO A 2 25.03 13.60 33.93
CA PRO A 2 24.46 14.48 32.89
C PRO A 2 23.17 13.93 32.28
N HIS A 3 22.32 14.84 31.79
CA HIS A 3 21.09 14.52 31.07
C HIS A 3 21.39 13.87 29.71
N ARG A 4 20.48 13.01 29.24
CA ARG A 4 20.39 12.61 27.82
C ARG A 4 19.20 13.31 27.18
N THR A 5 19.46 14.12 26.16
CA THR A 5 18.44 14.69 25.26
C THR A 5 18.02 13.64 24.23
N PRO A 6 16.73 13.56 23.82
CA PRO A 6 16.34 12.74 22.67
C PRO A 6 16.97 13.28 21.37
N ILE A 7 17.45 12.39 20.51
CA ILE A 7 17.94 12.76 19.18
C ILE A 7 16.78 12.62 18.20
N GLY A 8 16.30 13.73 17.65
CA GLY A 8 15.39 13.73 16.52
C GLY A 8 16.14 13.39 15.23
N VAL A 9 15.76 12.31 14.55
CA VAL A 9 16.35 11.92 13.26
C VAL A 9 15.60 12.61 12.14
N THR A 10 16.03 13.83 11.78
CA THR A 10 15.55 14.50 10.57
C THR A 10 16.17 13.85 9.33
N ILE A 11 15.34 13.29 8.44
CA ILE A 11 15.81 12.79 7.14
C ILE A 11 16.16 14.01 6.26
N SER A 12 17.42 14.42 6.31
CA SER A 12 17.95 15.50 5.48
C SER A 12 18.45 14.93 4.14
N ILE A 13 17.65 15.09 3.09
CA ILE A 13 18.11 14.88 1.71
C ILE A 13 19.08 16.03 1.37
N GLN A 14 20.38 15.81 1.61
CA GLN A 14 21.41 16.84 1.44
C GLN A 14 22.15 16.71 0.10
N ASN A 15 22.07 17.76 -0.70
CA ASN A 15 22.61 17.82 -2.06
C ASN A 15 24.12 17.53 -2.16
N ARG A 16 24.52 16.68 -3.11
CA ARG A 16 25.91 16.51 -3.56
C ARG A 16 26.07 16.78 -5.06
N ILE A 17 26.02 18.06 -5.43
CA ILE A 17 26.42 18.51 -6.77
C ILE A 17 27.92 18.21 -6.96
N ARG A 18 28.26 17.22 -7.81
CA ARG A 18 29.65 16.94 -8.20
C ARG A 18 30.08 17.89 -9.32
N SER A 19 30.91 18.88 -8.99
CA SER A 19 31.53 19.73 -10.01
C SER A 19 32.57 18.95 -10.84
N PHE A 20 32.29 18.76 -12.13
CA PHE A 20 33.27 18.20 -13.07
C PHE A 20 34.34 19.24 -13.40
N ARG A 21 35.45 19.23 -12.64
CA ARG A 21 36.70 19.86 -13.07
C ARG A 21 37.42 18.93 -14.05
N SER A 22 37.35 19.25 -15.33
CA SER A 22 38.21 18.62 -16.34
C SER A 22 39.69 18.93 -16.04
N LYS A 23 40.51 17.88 -15.95
CA LYS A 23 41.98 18.03 -15.95
C LYS A 23 42.47 18.03 -17.39
N SER A 24 42.88 19.19 -17.89
CA SER A 24 43.67 19.27 -19.11
C SER A 24 45.01 18.56 -18.93
N SER A 25 45.34 17.66 -19.85
CA SER A 25 46.67 17.07 -20.00
C SER A 25 47.13 17.35 -21.42
N SER A 26 48.08 18.27 -21.56
CA SER A 26 48.53 18.79 -22.86
C SER A 26 49.54 17.86 -23.53
N ALA A 27 49.24 17.43 -24.76
CA ALA A 27 50.22 16.91 -25.71
C ALA A 27 50.02 17.64 -27.05
N SER A 28 51.05 18.33 -27.53
CA SER A 28 50.96 19.20 -28.71
C SER A 28 51.78 18.62 -29.87
N THR A 29 51.10 18.31 -30.97
CA THR A 29 51.74 18.10 -32.29
C THR A 29 50.99 18.92 -33.32
N ILE A 30 51.74 19.71 -34.10
CA ILE A 30 51.22 20.61 -35.13
C ILE A 30 51.22 19.89 -36.48
N ILE A 31 50.19 20.09 -37.30
CA ILE A 31 50.26 20.16 -38.77
C ILE A 31 49.00 20.83 -39.32
N SER A 32 49.13 21.51 -40.47
CA SER A 32 48.08 22.26 -41.18
C SER A 32 47.26 21.32 -42.12
N SER A 33 46.20 21.71 -42.84
CA SER A 33 45.76 23.04 -43.29
C SER A 33 44.25 23.07 -43.65
N SER A 34 43.79 24.19 -44.21
CA SER A 34 42.41 24.54 -44.56
C SER A 34 41.75 23.70 -45.67
N ARG A 35 40.40 23.58 -45.63
CA ARG A 35 39.47 24.24 -46.59
C ARG A 35 37.99 23.96 -46.30
N GLN A 36 37.13 24.90 -46.71
CA GLN A 36 35.69 24.69 -46.88
C GLN A 36 35.41 23.97 -48.22
N LYS A 37 34.34 23.15 -48.31
CA LYS A 37 33.23 23.34 -49.27
C LYS A 37 32.18 22.21 -49.27
N ASP A 38 30.91 22.60 -49.15
CA ASP A 38 29.74 22.00 -49.81
C ASP A 38 29.85 22.12 -51.35
N PRO A 39 29.14 21.30 -52.19
CA PRO A 39 27.73 20.93 -51.97
C PRO A 39 27.26 19.53 -52.45
N ASN A 40 25.94 19.32 -52.32
CA ASN A 40 25.05 18.36 -53.00
C ASN A 40 25.61 17.57 -54.20
N ASP A 41 25.31 16.26 -54.23
CA ASP A 41 24.46 15.75 -55.33
C ASP A 41 23.63 14.52 -54.89
N THR A 42 22.66 14.13 -55.71
CA THR A 42 21.70 13.05 -55.54
C THR A 42 22.12 11.82 -56.34
N ILE A 43 21.78 10.59 -55.93
CA ILE A 43 21.22 9.52 -56.81
C ILE A 43 20.92 8.23 -56.03
N SER A 44 19.78 7.62 -56.35
CA SER A 44 19.32 6.34 -55.81
C SER A 44 20.16 5.14 -56.25
N ARG A 45 20.29 4.13 -55.38
CA ARG A 45 20.39 2.72 -55.83
C ARG A 45 19.74 1.76 -54.82
N LYS A 46 18.81 0.95 -55.31
CA LYS A 46 18.24 -0.19 -54.58
C LYS A 46 19.29 -1.31 -54.53
N PHE A 47 19.31 -2.07 -53.45
CA PHE A 47 19.69 -3.49 -53.52
C PHE A 47 18.52 -4.34 -53.02
N ILE A 48 18.29 -5.45 -53.73
CA ILE A 48 17.30 -6.47 -53.41
C ILE A 48 18.10 -7.76 -53.17
N PHE A 49 17.74 -8.52 -52.15
CA PHE A 49 17.97 -9.96 -52.16
C PHE A 49 16.64 -10.69 -51.98
N ARG A 50 16.46 -11.79 -52.72
CA ARG A 50 15.16 -12.45 -52.92
C ARG A 50 15.32 -13.94 -53.19
N MET A 51 15.00 -14.77 -52.19
CA MET A 51 14.72 -16.22 -52.31
C MET A 51 13.85 -16.63 -51.09
N THR A 52 12.80 -17.47 -51.16
CA THR A 52 12.05 -18.01 -52.32
C THR A 52 10.62 -18.43 -51.88
N HIS A 53 9.70 -18.57 -52.85
CA HIS A 53 8.32 -19.09 -52.71
C HIS A 53 8.29 -20.66 -52.61
N PRO A 54 7.15 -21.39 -52.40
CA PRO A 54 5.70 -21.07 -52.56
C PRO A 54 4.82 -21.27 -51.30
N CYS A 55 3.56 -20.81 -51.16
CA CYS A 55 2.34 -20.73 -52.02
C CYS A 55 1.61 -22.10 -52.13
N SER A 56 0.27 -22.27 -52.02
CA SER A 56 -0.92 -21.41 -51.76
C SER A 56 -1.93 -22.21 -50.87
N SER A 57 -3.17 -21.83 -50.52
CA SER A 57 -4.17 -20.79 -50.90
C SER A 57 -4.86 -20.23 -49.61
N LYS A 58 -5.99 -19.49 -49.46
CA LYS A 58 -7.25 -19.11 -50.17
C LYS A 58 -8.29 -20.24 -50.34
N ARG A 59 -9.58 -20.09 -49.97
CA ARG A 59 -10.38 -18.96 -49.42
C ARG A 59 -11.67 -19.50 -48.73
N ASP A 60 -12.36 -18.61 -47.99
CA ASP A 60 -13.82 -18.40 -47.73
C ASP A 60 -14.84 -19.57 -47.98
N SER A 61 -15.99 -19.72 -47.29
CA SER A 61 -16.79 -18.80 -46.44
C SER A 61 -17.83 -19.49 -45.51
N ALA A 62 -18.01 -18.96 -44.30
CA ALA A 62 -19.26 -18.62 -43.58
C ALA A 62 -20.43 -19.61 -43.29
N ILE A 63 -21.26 -19.18 -42.30
CA ILE A 63 -22.66 -19.55 -41.96
C ILE A 63 -22.87 -20.60 -40.83
N ASN A 64 -23.81 -20.25 -39.93
CA ASN A 64 -24.24 -20.98 -38.72
C ASN A 64 -25.05 -22.26 -39.02
N LEU A 65 -25.20 -23.14 -38.01
CA LEU A 65 -26.52 -23.57 -37.50
C LEU A 65 -26.41 -24.26 -36.12
N SER A 66 -27.53 -24.73 -35.55
CA SER A 66 -27.74 -24.88 -34.10
C SER A 66 -28.54 -26.12 -33.68
N LYS A 67 -28.65 -26.32 -32.34
CA LYS A 67 -29.61 -27.21 -31.61
C LYS A 67 -29.30 -28.72 -31.66
N GLU A 68 -29.30 -29.41 -30.50
CA GLU A 68 -30.41 -30.16 -29.84
C GLU A 68 -30.96 -31.32 -30.70
N SER A 69 -31.29 -32.52 -30.19
CA SER A 69 -31.10 -33.14 -28.85
C SER A 69 -31.54 -34.63 -28.86
N LEU A 70 -31.35 -35.32 -27.71
CA LEU A 70 -32.26 -36.31 -27.10
C LEU A 70 -32.33 -37.81 -27.57
N LEU A 71 -32.51 -38.67 -26.55
CA LEU A 71 -33.01 -40.08 -26.49
C LEU A 71 -32.12 -41.29 -26.87
N ASP A 72 -32.30 -42.53 -26.35
CA ASP A 72 -32.68 -43.05 -25.00
C ASP A 72 -32.62 -44.63 -24.94
N TYR A 73 -32.81 -45.25 -23.75
CA TYR A 73 -33.01 -46.70 -23.41
C TYR A 73 -31.77 -47.67 -23.55
N HIS A 74 -31.29 -48.36 -22.50
CA HIS A 74 -31.76 -49.60 -21.79
C HIS A 74 -31.54 -50.93 -22.58
N ASP A 75 -31.15 -52.09 -22.03
CA ASP A 75 -30.79 -52.58 -20.67
C ASP A 75 -29.94 -53.89 -20.82
N GLY A 76 -29.33 -54.60 -19.84
CA GLY A 76 -29.11 -54.48 -18.38
C GLY A 76 -29.07 -55.87 -17.69
N ALA A 77 -28.01 -56.23 -16.91
CA ALA A 77 -27.93 -57.56 -16.24
C ALA A 77 -26.89 -57.69 -15.07
N PHE A 78 -27.33 -58.27 -13.94
CA PHE A 78 -26.60 -59.02 -12.88
C PHE A 78 -25.37 -58.44 -12.12
N MET A 79 -25.66 -57.84 -10.95
CA MET A 79 -25.35 -58.32 -9.56
C MET A 79 -24.09 -59.21 -9.29
N PRO A 80 -23.37 -59.02 -8.14
CA PRO A 80 -23.98 -59.10 -6.80
C PRO A 80 -23.56 -58.07 -5.72
N GLN A 81 -24.21 -58.24 -4.57
CA GLN A 81 -24.22 -57.43 -3.34
C GLN A 81 -22.87 -57.11 -2.69
N GLY A 82 -22.82 -55.99 -1.98
CA GLY A 82 -21.92 -55.71 -0.86
C GLY A 82 -22.62 -54.81 0.15
N ASP A 83 -22.56 -55.16 1.44
CA ASP A 83 -23.27 -54.44 2.51
C ASP A 83 -22.63 -53.09 2.86
N GLY A 84 -23.42 -52.18 3.44
CA GLY A 84 -23.03 -50.80 3.73
C GLY A 84 -22.45 -50.56 5.14
N CYS A 85 -22.54 -49.29 5.56
CA CYS A 85 -22.10 -48.71 6.85
C CYS A 85 -20.60 -48.35 6.97
N SER A 86 -20.28 -47.10 6.61
CA SER A 86 -19.16 -46.33 7.18
C SER A 86 -19.38 -44.82 7.04
N SER A 87 -20.35 -44.30 7.80
CA SER A 87 -20.55 -42.85 8.01
C SER A 87 -20.07 -42.36 9.38
N SER A 88 -19.79 -43.27 10.32
CA SER A 88 -19.40 -42.93 11.69
C SER A 88 -17.93 -42.54 11.86
N LYS A 89 -17.02 -42.99 10.99
CA LYS A 89 -15.60 -42.59 11.09
C LYS A 89 -15.39 -41.10 10.85
N ALA A 90 -15.91 -40.56 9.75
CA ALA A 90 -15.76 -39.14 9.44
C ALA A 90 -16.34 -38.23 10.54
N ALA A 91 -17.47 -38.62 11.16
CA ALA A 91 -18.05 -37.87 12.28
C ALA A 91 -17.14 -37.92 13.52
N ASN A 92 -16.66 -39.11 13.91
CA ASN A 92 -15.73 -39.25 15.03
C ASN A 92 -14.39 -38.52 14.79
N ASP A 93 -13.85 -38.57 13.57
CA ASP A 93 -12.61 -37.91 13.18
C ASP A 93 -12.75 -36.37 13.21
N GLU A 94 -13.94 -35.82 12.96
CA GLU A 94 -14.24 -34.39 13.14
C GLU A 94 -14.50 -34.01 14.60
N ASP A 95 -15.25 -34.84 15.37
CA ASP A 95 -15.50 -34.61 16.80
C ASP A 95 -14.19 -34.64 17.62
N GLU A 96 -13.35 -35.67 17.48
CA GLU A 96 -12.06 -35.77 18.19
C GLU A 96 -11.12 -34.60 17.83
N ARG A 97 -11.11 -34.18 16.57
CA ARG A 97 -10.32 -33.03 16.09
C ARG A 97 -10.85 -31.71 16.65
N SER A 98 -12.16 -31.54 16.76
CA SER A 98 -12.78 -30.37 17.39
C SER A 98 -12.39 -30.26 18.86
N VAL A 99 -12.40 -31.38 19.60
CA VAL A 99 -11.97 -31.45 21.00
C VAL A 99 -10.48 -31.10 21.13
N GLN A 100 -9.61 -31.66 20.29
CA GLN A 100 -8.17 -31.34 20.30
C GLN A 100 -7.88 -29.87 20.00
N VAL A 101 -8.65 -29.22 19.11
CA VAL A 101 -8.52 -27.77 18.84
C VAL A 101 -8.97 -26.94 20.06
N VAL A 102 -10.07 -27.33 20.72
CA VAL A 102 -10.55 -26.66 21.94
C VAL A 102 -9.56 -26.82 23.11
N GLU A 103 -9.02 -28.03 23.33
CA GLU A 103 -8.01 -28.26 24.37
C GLU A 103 -6.71 -27.47 24.10
N ALA A 104 -6.25 -27.42 22.85
CA ALA A 104 -5.09 -26.61 22.48
C ALA A 104 -5.33 -25.11 22.67
N GLY A 105 -6.53 -24.61 22.35
CA GLY A 105 -6.93 -23.22 22.57
C GLY A 105 -7.04 -22.84 24.05
N LEU A 106 -7.55 -23.74 24.88
CA LEU A 106 -7.60 -23.59 26.34
C LEU A 106 -6.19 -23.63 26.95
N ALA A 107 -5.30 -24.49 26.44
CA ALA A 107 -3.90 -24.52 26.87
C ALA A 107 -3.17 -23.20 26.54
N ALA A 108 -3.34 -22.68 25.31
CA ALA A 108 -2.79 -21.38 24.91
C ALA A 108 -3.39 -20.20 25.72
N ALA A 109 -4.69 -20.24 26.03
CA ALA A 109 -5.31 -19.26 26.92
C ALA A 109 -4.76 -19.31 28.36
N SER A 110 -4.23 -20.47 28.79
CA SER A 110 -3.63 -20.65 30.12
C SER A 110 -2.14 -20.29 30.18
N ASP A 111 -1.44 -20.27 29.04
CA ASP A 111 -0.04 -19.84 28.95
C ASP A 111 0.05 -18.31 28.99
N PRO A 112 0.70 -17.70 30.00
CA PRO A 112 0.85 -16.25 30.08
C PRO A 112 1.49 -15.61 28.85
N LYS A 113 2.31 -16.36 28.10
CA LYS A 113 3.01 -15.86 26.90
C LYS A 113 2.09 -15.76 25.67
N THR A 114 1.02 -16.55 25.57
CA THR A 114 0.11 -16.59 24.41
C THR A 114 -1.33 -16.19 24.72
N ALA A 115 -1.68 -16.04 26.00
CA ALA A 115 -2.87 -15.34 26.45
C ALA A 115 -3.00 -13.93 25.83
N MET A 116 -4.22 -13.55 25.45
CA MET A 116 -4.49 -12.28 24.76
C MET A 116 -4.09 -11.06 25.62
N PRO A 117 -3.33 -10.07 25.09
CA PRO A 117 -2.99 -8.82 25.77
C PRO A 117 -4.18 -8.02 26.32
N SER A 118 -3.99 -7.35 27.45
CA SER A 118 -4.96 -6.47 28.13
C SER A 118 -5.64 -5.47 27.19
N PHE A 119 -4.88 -4.75 26.37
CA PHE A 119 -5.45 -3.74 25.46
C PHE A 119 -6.37 -4.32 24.36
N LEU A 120 -6.22 -5.60 23.96
CA LEU A 120 -7.15 -6.23 23.01
C LEU A 120 -8.47 -6.69 23.65
N LYS A 121 -8.52 -6.80 24.99
CA LYS A 121 -9.69 -7.28 25.76
C LYS A 121 -10.67 -6.16 26.17
N ILE A 122 -10.42 -4.92 25.76
CA ILE A 122 -11.20 -3.74 26.16
C ILE A 122 -12.59 -3.69 25.51
N SER A 123 -13.51 -2.91 26.11
CA SER A 123 -14.88 -2.75 25.60
C SER A 123 -14.98 -1.73 24.46
N HIS A 124 -16.05 -1.78 23.66
CA HIS A 124 -16.28 -0.79 22.61
C HIS A 124 -16.52 0.63 23.16
N ASP A 125 -16.91 0.76 24.44
CA ASP A 125 -17.04 2.07 25.09
C ASP A 125 -15.68 2.61 25.57
N GLU A 126 -14.80 1.75 26.09
CA GLU A 126 -13.41 2.14 26.38
C GLU A 126 -12.65 2.52 25.09
N MET A 127 -12.91 1.85 23.96
CA MET A 127 -12.39 2.25 22.65
C MET A 127 -12.86 3.65 22.24
N LYS A 128 -14.14 4.01 22.49
CA LYS A 128 -14.66 5.36 22.22
C LYS A 128 -14.03 6.41 23.14
N GLU A 129 -13.85 6.09 24.43
CA GLU A 129 -13.16 6.98 25.38
C GLU A 129 -11.71 7.21 24.98
N LYS A 130 -10.96 6.16 24.62
CA LYS A 130 -9.60 6.27 24.07
C LYS A 130 -9.55 7.07 22.77
N TYR A 131 -10.54 6.91 21.88
CA TYR A 131 -10.65 7.72 20.66
C TYR A 131 -10.92 9.21 20.95
N ALA A 132 -11.71 9.51 21.99
CA ALA A 132 -11.91 10.88 22.46
C ALA A 132 -10.61 11.48 23.03
N LEU A 133 -9.80 10.70 23.76
CA LEU A 133 -8.48 11.12 24.23
C LEU A 133 -7.51 11.40 23.06
N LEU A 134 -7.47 10.56 22.02
CA LEU A 134 -6.69 10.81 20.79
C LEU A 134 -7.13 12.08 20.05
N THR A 135 -8.40 12.46 20.19
CA THR A 135 -8.96 13.65 19.55
C THR A 135 -8.62 14.89 20.36
N LYS A 136 -8.79 14.85 21.68
CA LYS A 136 -8.34 15.91 22.58
C LYS A 136 -6.83 16.16 22.48
N ALA A 137 -6.01 15.11 22.40
CA ALA A 137 -4.57 15.25 22.24
C ALA A 137 -4.18 15.95 20.92
N GLU A 138 -4.98 15.81 19.86
CA GLU A 138 -4.82 16.59 18.63
C GLU A 138 -5.30 18.04 18.79
N GLU A 139 -6.40 18.28 19.52
CA GLU A 139 -6.86 19.64 19.86
C GLU A 139 -5.84 20.42 20.71
N ASP A 140 -5.25 19.79 21.71
CA ASP A 140 -4.20 20.38 22.57
C ASP A 140 -2.94 20.74 21.74
N ARG A 141 -2.55 19.90 20.77
CA ARG A 141 -1.48 20.21 19.78
C ARG A 141 -1.87 21.39 18.88
N LEU A 142 -3.10 21.40 18.36
CA LEU A 142 -3.62 22.48 17.52
C LEU A 142 -3.73 23.81 18.27
N ALA A 143 -3.91 23.79 19.60
CA ALA A 143 -3.92 24.96 20.47
C ALA A 143 -2.51 25.48 20.83
N SER A 144 -1.48 24.64 20.77
CA SER A 144 -0.08 24.98 21.07
C SER A 144 0.57 25.79 19.93
N LYS A 145 0.16 27.06 19.78
CA LYS A 145 0.59 27.95 18.68
C LYS A 145 2.09 28.24 18.64
N ASP A 146 2.77 28.13 19.77
CA ASP A 146 4.19 28.48 19.91
C ASP A 146 5.13 27.28 19.68
N ASP A 147 4.60 26.06 19.54
CA ASP A 147 5.40 24.86 19.24
C ASP A 147 5.50 24.65 17.72
N PRO A 148 6.69 24.82 17.10
CA PRO A 148 6.86 24.69 15.67
C PRO A 148 6.59 23.27 15.14
N LYS A 149 6.55 22.23 16.00
CA LYS A 149 6.18 20.87 15.60
C LYS A 149 4.73 20.78 15.13
N TRP A 150 3.83 21.56 15.73
CA TRP A 150 2.39 21.60 15.41
C TRP A 150 1.99 22.80 14.54
N ALA A 151 2.99 23.53 14.03
CA ALA A 151 2.79 24.63 13.10
C ALA A 151 2.05 24.14 11.84
N ARG A 152 1.29 25.06 11.25
CA ARG A 152 0.43 24.82 10.09
C ARG A 152 0.73 25.90 9.05
N GLU A 153 0.90 25.48 7.80
CA GLU A 153 0.82 26.40 6.65
C GLU A 153 -0.68 26.67 6.37
N GLU A 154 -1.01 27.83 5.78
CA GLU A 154 -2.39 28.15 5.40
C GLU A 154 -2.87 27.22 4.28
N PRO A 155 -4.12 26.69 4.32
CA PRO A 155 -4.59 25.73 3.33
C PRO A 155 -4.64 26.30 1.90
N ASP A 156 -3.98 25.63 0.97
CA ASP A 156 -3.94 26.01 -0.44
C ASP A 156 -5.23 25.51 -1.12
N ARG A 157 -6.07 26.42 -1.62
CA ARG A 157 -7.37 26.04 -2.22
C ARG A 157 -7.22 25.35 -3.58
N GLU A 158 -6.11 25.55 -4.28
CA GLU A 158 -5.82 24.93 -5.57
C GLU A 158 -5.13 23.58 -5.40
N LEU A 159 -4.26 23.42 -4.39
CA LEU A 159 -3.52 22.19 -4.14
C LEU A 159 -4.17 21.26 -3.11
N ASP A 160 -4.85 21.75 -2.06
CA ASP A 160 -5.55 20.90 -1.08
C ASP A 160 -6.94 20.45 -1.57
N ARG A 161 -7.30 19.20 -1.32
CA ARG A 161 -8.64 18.65 -1.61
C ARG A 161 -9.67 19.05 -0.55
N TYR A 162 -9.23 19.23 0.70
CA TYR A 162 -10.08 19.59 1.84
C TYR A 162 -9.36 20.62 2.71
N ALA A 163 -9.93 21.82 2.86
CA ALA A 163 -9.29 22.92 3.61
C ALA A 163 -9.04 22.60 5.10
N ASN A 164 -9.71 21.59 5.67
CA ASN A 164 -9.47 21.11 7.03
C ASN A 164 -8.44 19.97 7.12
N VAL A 165 -7.95 19.41 6.00
CA VAL A 165 -6.97 18.30 5.97
C VAL A 165 -5.74 18.70 5.15
N HIS A 166 -4.69 19.09 5.85
CA HIS A 166 -3.39 19.52 5.35
C HIS A 166 -2.30 18.97 6.29
N PRO A 167 -1.03 18.83 5.87
CA PRO A 167 0.04 18.31 6.71
C PRO A 167 0.45 19.29 7.84
N TRP A 168 1.24 18.80 8.79
CA TRP A 168 2.00 19.65 9.73
C TRP A 168 3.16 20.32 8.97
N ALA A 169 3.41 21.62 9.19
CA ALA A 169 4.42 22.38 8.44
C ALA A 169 5.86 21.84 8.64
N ALA A 170 6.13 21.30 9.82
CA ALA A 170 7.39 20.65 10.18
C ALA A 170 7.55 19.22 9.63
N ASN A 171 6.47 18.58 9.18
CA ASN A 171 6.45 17.20 8.65
C ASN A 171 5.58 17.07 7.39
N ARG A 172 5.74 18.01 6.45
CA ARG A 172 5.24 17.87 5.08
C ARG A 172 6.35 17.45 4.14
N ILE A 173 5.98 16.77 3.07
CA ILE A 173 6.86 16.60 1.92
C ILE A 173 7.15 17.98 1.30
N ARG A 174 8.39 18.16 0.84
CA ARG A 174 8.84 19.30 0.05
C ARG A 174 9.32 18.79 -1.30
N LEU A 175 8.75 19.29 -2.39
CA LEU A 175 9.16 18.91 -3.74
C LEU A 175 10.55 19.50 -4.04
N ILE A 176 11.41 18.74 -4.71
CA ILE A 176 12.77 19.16 -5.08
C ILE A 176 12.70 20.04 -6.34
N VAL A 177 12.16 21.26 -6.19
CA VAL A 177 11.97 22.24 -7.26
C VAL A 177 13.03 23.36 -7.20
N PRO A 178 13.25 24.15 -8.28
CA PRO A 178 14.15 25.30 -8.25
C PRO A 178 13.65 26.43 -7.35
N GLU A 179 14.53 27.34 -6.96
CA GLU A 179 14.16 28.52 -6.16
C GLU A 179 13.09 29.38 -6.87
N GLY A 180 12.06 29.78 -6.12
CA GLY A 180 10.91 30.54 -6.64
C GLY A 180 9.74 29.70 -7.15
N TYR A 181 9.89 28.39 -7.30
CA TYR A 181 8.79 27.46 -7.61
C TYR A 181 8.10 26.97 -6.32
N ASN A 182 6.88 26.44 -6.44
CA ASN A 182 6.11 25.96 -5.30
C ASN A 182 6.58 24.54 -4.88
N ASP A 183 7.05 24.39 -3.65
CA ASP A 183 7.51 23.10 -3.10
C ASP A 183 6.39 22.28 -2.43
N TYR A 184 5.15 22.77 -2.44
CA TYR A 184 4.04 22.21 -1.67
C TYR A 184 3.40 20.98 -2.31
N ILE A 185 3.17 19.96 -1.49
CA ILE A 185 2.20 18.88 -1.74
C ILE A 185 1.55 18.46 -0.43
N ASN A 186 0.25 18.15 -0.46
CA ASN A 186 -0.48 17.64 0.70
C ASN A 186 -0.15 16.16 0.96
N ALA A 187 1.07 15.94 1.44
CA ALA A 187 1.64 14.65 1.80
C ALA A 187 2.55 14.80 3.03
N SER A 188 2.62 13.75 3.84
CA SER A 188 3.54 13.65 4.99
C SER A 188 4.33 12.35 4.91
N PRO A 189 5.65 12.36 5.15
CA PRO A 189 6.36 11.14 5.48
C PRO A 189 5.86 10.64 6.85
N VAL A 190 5.73 9.33 6.98
CA VAL A 190 5.23 8.67 8.19
C VAL A 190 6.11 7.46 8.47
N THR A 191 6.60 7.36 9.69
CA THR A 191 7.35 6.21 10.20
C THR A 191 6.71 5.75 11.51
N LEU A 192 6.56 4.44 11.69
CA LEU A 192 6.08 3.87 12.95
C LEU A 192 7.17 3.10 13.69
N THR A 193 7.13 3.18 15.02
CA THR A 193 8.07 2.50 15.93
C THR A 193 7.31 1.60 16.90
N SER A 194 7.85 0.39 17.14
CA SER A 194 7.25 -0.59 18.05
C SER A 194 7.27 -0.06 19.48
N THR A 195 6.13 -0.18 20.18
CA THR A 195 6.00 0.09 21.61
C THR A 195 6.10 -1.18 22.45
N ALA A 196 6.59 -2.28 21.87
CA ALA A 196 6.97 -3.46 22.63
C ALA A 196 8.48 -3.46 22.90
N GLU A 197 8.90 -3.74 24.15
CA GLU A 197 10.29 -4.11 24.50
C GLU A 197 10.92 -5.09 23.49
N LYS A 198 10.12 -6.05 23.04
CA LYS A 198 10.46 -7.10 22.09
C LYS A 198 10.02 -6.67 20.69
N GLN A 199 10.82 -5.85 20.02
CA GLN A 199 10.62 -5.62 18.60
C GLN A 199 10.59 -6.98 17.87
N SER A 200 9.53 -7.21 17.10
CA SER A 200 9.29 -8.41 16.28
C SER A 200 10.57 -8.88 15.58
N THR A 201 10.84 -10.19 15.55
CA THR A 201 12.02 -10.74 14.87
C THR A 201 12.01 -10.46 13.37
N MET A 202 10.83 -10.30 12.76
CA MET A 202 10.65 -9.90 11.36
C MET A 202 10.84 -8.39 11.13
N LYS A 203 10.94 -7.59 12.19
CA LYS A 203 11.08 -6.13 12.14
C LYS A 203 12.34 -5.60 12.83
N LYS A 204 13.22 -6.45 13.37
CA LYS A 204 14.30 -6.01 14.25
C LYS A 204 15.30 -5.09 13.52
N GLY A 205 15.27 -3.80 13.87
CA GLY A 205 16.07 -2.75 13.21
C GLY A 205 15.41 -2.12 11.98
N LEU A 206 14.26 -2.61 11.54
CA LEU A 206 13.45 -2.01 10.47
C LEU A 206 12.51 -0.94 11.03
N GLN A 207 12.17 0.02 10.18
CA GLN A 207 11.19 1.07 10.40
C GLN A 207 10.21 1.05 9.23
N ASP A 208 8.92 0.86 9.48
CA ASP A 208 7.91 0.86 8.44
C ASP A 208 7.71 2.30 7.92
N LYS A 209 8.31 2.59 6.74
CA LYS A 209 8.28 3.91 6.07
C LYS A 209 7.09 4.02 5.11
N TYR A 210 6.36 5.12 5.20
CA TYR A 210 5.24 5.45 4.31
C TYR A 210 5.27 6.93 3.88
N ILE A 211 4.57 7.25 2.80
CA ILE A 211 4.13 8.61 2.49
C ILE A 211 2.60 8.62 2.45
N CYS A 212 1.99 9.35 3.39
CA CYS A 212 0.54 9.48 3.49
C CYS A 212 0.08 10.78 2.84
N MET A 213 -0.73 10.69 1.78
CA MET A 213 -1.15 11.83 0.98
C MET A 213 -2.66 11.83 0.66
N GLN A 214 -3.20 12.98 0.28
CA GLN A 214 -4.56 13.07 -0.29
C GLN A 214 -4.65 12.34 -1.64
N GLY A 215 -5.88 12.02 -2.09
CA GLY A 215 -6.13 11.64 -3.47
C GLY A 215 -5.86 12.83 -4.40
N PRO A 216 -4.95 12.72 -5.39
CA PRO A 216 -4.57 13.83 -6.27
C PRO A 216 -5.76 14.57 -6.89
N LYS A 217 -5.66 15.89 -7.03
CA LYS A 217 -6.55 16.72 -7.85
C LYS A 217 -5.94 16.83 -9.26
N SER A 218 -6.69 17.32 -10.25
CA SER A 218 -6.12 17.60 -11.57
C SER A 218 -4.94 18.58 -11.51
N GLN A 219 -4.98 19.56 -10.61
CA GLN A 219 -3.87 20.50 -10.35
C GLN A 219 -2.63 19.83 -9.71
N THR A 220 -2.79 18.70 -9.03
CA THR A 220 -1.72 18.05 -8.26
C THR A 220 -1.18 16.77 -8.90
N VAL A 221 -1.55 16.45 -10.15
CA VAL A 221 -1.01 15.29 -10.88
C VAL A 221 0.52 15.42 -11.03
N ASP A 222 0.99 16.57 -11.52
CA ASP A 222 2.42 16.85 -11.68
C ASP A 222 3.18 16.76 -10.35
N HIS A 223 2.63 17.40 -9.31
CA HIS A 223 3.15 17.38 -7.94
C HIS A 223 3.26 15.94 -7.40
N THR A 224 2.27 15.07 -7.69
CA THR A 224 2.24 13.67 -7.25
C THR A 224 3.36 12.85 -7.89
N TRP A 225 3.56 12.97 -9.20
CA TRP A 225 4.62 12.23 -9.89
C TRP A 225 6.01 12.81 -9.65
N HIS A 226 6.13 14.13 -9.49
CA HIS A 226 7.36 14.77 -9.01
C HIS A 226 7.74 14.27 -7.60
N MET A 227 6.77 14.13 -6.69
CA MET A 227 7.00 13.49 -5.40
C MET A 227 7.43 12.03 -5.59
N MET A 228 6.68 11.25 -6.38
CA MET A 228 6.95 9.83 -6.57
C MET A 228 8.36 9.56 -7.10
N TRP A 229 8.80 10.28 -8.14
CA TRP A 229 10.13 10.13 -8.74
C TRP A 229 11.25 10.27 -7.72
N HIS A 230 11.20 11.33 -6.91
CA HIS A 230 12.25 11.68 -5.94
C HIS A 230 12.17 10.87 -4.65
N SER A 231 10.97 10.45 -4.23
CA SER A 231 10.79 9.65 -3.00
C SER A 231 11.38 8.24 -3.08
N ILE A 232 11.72 7.78 -4.29
CA ILE A 232 12.32 6.47 -4.59
C ILE A 232 13.71 6.59 -5.26
N SER A 233 14.37 7.76 -5.18
CA SER A 233 15.63 8.00 -5.91
C SER A 233 16.91 7.53 -5.21
N VAL A 234 16.92 7.37 -3.88
CA VAL A 234 18.13 7.52 -3.06
C VAL A 234 18.58 6.17 -2.46
N PRO A 235 19.88 5.80 -2.50
CA PRO A 235 21.01 6.58 -3.02
C PRO A 235 21.11 6.62 -4.55
N ASP A 236 21.06 5.46 -5.20
CA ASP A 236 21.44 5.28 -6.61
C ASP A 236 20.37 4.44 -7.35
N ASN A 237 19.17 5.02 -7.52
CA ASN A 237 18.00 4.49 -8.26
C ASN A 237 17.23 3.30 -7.64
N ALA A 238 16.58 3.52 -6.49
CA ALA A 238 15.76 2.53 -5.80
C ALA A 238 14.36 2.32 -6.46
N ALA A 239 14.30 1.55 -7.55
CA ALA A 239 13.04 1.05 -8.12
C ALA A 239 12.87 -0.46 -7.83
N PRO A 240 11.63 -0.98 -7.66
CA PRO A 240 10.34 -0.34 -7.89
C PRO A 240 9.82 0.48 -6.71
N GLY A 241 8.99 1.48 -7.01
CA GLY A 241 8.12 2.14 -6.04
C GLY A 241 6.75 1.46 -5.94
N VAL A 242 6.01 1.73 -4.85
CA VAL A 242 4.65 1.20 -4.65
C VAL A 242 3.69 2.32 -4.23
N ILE A 243 2.50 2.33 -4.84
CA ILE A 243 1.38 3.21 -4.48
C ILE A 243 0.16 2.36 -4.13
N ILE A 244 -0.55 2.72 -3.06
CA ILE A 244 -1.74 2.05 -2.55
C ILE A 244 -2.91 3.03 -2.50
N MET A 245 -3.87 2.86 -3.41
CA MET A 245 -5.05 3.70 -3.59
C MET A 245 -6.29 3.06 -2.96
N LEU A 246 -6.71 3.57 -1.79
CA LEU A 246 -7.78 3.03 -0.95
C LEU A 246 -9.12 3.77 -1.14
N SER A 247 -9.41 4.25 -2.35
CA SER A 247 -10.67 4.94 -2.67
C SER A 247 -10.98 4.87 -4.17
N PRO A 248 -12.25 4.72 -4.58
CA PRO A 248 -12.66 5.03 -5.94
C PRO A 248 -12.42 6.51 -6.26
N LEU A 249 -12.38 6.83 -7.56
CA LEU A 249 -12.20 8.20 -8.09
C LEU A 249 -13.37 9.13 -7.70
N VAL A 250 -14.59 8.60 -7.66
CA VAL A 250 -15.83 9.30 -7.31
C VAL A 250 -16.56 8.50 -6.24
N GLY A 251 -17.25 9.18 -5.32
CA GLY A 251 -18.12 8.55 -4.33
C GLY A 251 -18.99 9.55 -3.57
N PRO A 252 -19.86 9.10 -2.65
CA PRO A 252 -20.82 9.96 -1.95
C PRO A 252 -20.16 11.14 -1.22
N ASN A 253 -20.76 12.33 -1.34
CA ASN A 253 -20.38 13.51 -0.57
C ASN A 253 -20.74 13.28 0.91
N PRO A 254 -19.78 13.31 1.86
CA PRO A 254 -20.08 12.99 3.27
C PRO A 254 -21.07 13.95 3.94
N ALA A 255 -21.20 15.18 3.43
CA ALA A 255 -22.18 16.15 3.93
C ALA A 255 -23.56 16.04 3.25
N LYS A 256 -23.67 15.28 2.15
CA LYS A 256 -24.87 15.09 1.34
C LYS A 256 -24.80 13.76 0.57
N PRO A 257 -25.15 12.60 1.16
CA PRO A 257 -24.89 11.29 0.55
C PRO A 257 -25.50 11.07 -0.85
N ASP A 258 -26.58 11.79 -1.19
CA ASP A 258 -27.24 11.75 -2.50
C ASP A 258 -26.43 12.46 -3.62
N GLU A 259 -25.46 13.31 -3.27
CA GLU A 259 -24.56 13.96 -4.23
C GLU A 259 -23.26 13.18 -4.39
N MET A 260 -22.85 12.93 -5.63
CA MET A 260 -21.52 12.34 -5.93
C MET A 260 -20.44 13.42 -5.97
N MET A 261 -19.28 13.10 -5.39
CA MET A 261 -18.13 14.00 -5.27
C MET A 261 -16.86 13.31 -5.79
N GLU A 262 -15.99 14.08 -6.46
CA GLU A 262 -14.64 13.60 -6.80
C GLU A 262 -13.83 13.38 -5.50
N LYS A 263 -13.38 12.13 -5.32
CA LYS A 263 -12.52 11.69 -4.21
C LYS A 263 -11.05 11.65 -4.63
N CYS A 264 -10.79 11.35 -5.89
CA CYS A 264 -9.47 11.35 -6.49
C CYS A 264 -9.60 11.58 -7.99
N TYR A 265 -8.76 12.45 -8.56
CA TYR A 265 -8.61 12.59 -10.01
C TYR A 265 -7.87 11.37 -10.58
N GLN A 266 -8.10 11.03 -11.85
CA GLN A 266 -7.36 9.94 -12.50
C GLN A 266 -5.95 10.42 -12.88
N TYR A 267 -4.99 10.17 -11.99
CA TYR A 267 -3.60 10.61 -12.14
C TYR A 267 -2.69 9.57 -12.83
N TYR A 268 -3.26 8.57 -13.51
CA TYR A 268 -2.51 7.47 -14.13
C TYR A 268 -3.24 6.89 -15.37
N PRO A 269 -2.53 6.28 -16.34
CA PRO A 269 -3.14 5.54 -17.45
C PRO A 269 -3.74 4.20 -16.98
N MET A 270 -4.89 3.81 -17.53
CA MET A 270 -5.72 2.68 -17.07
C MET A 270 -5.43 1.36 -17.79
N SER A 271 -4.93 1.41 -19.01
CA SER A 271 -4.61 0.27 -19.89
C SER A 271 -3.53 0.62 -20.93
N GLU A 272 -3.19 -0.32 -21.81
CA GLU A 272 -2.11 -0.20 -22.82
C GLU A 272 -2.47 0.73 -23.99
N GLU A 273 -3.77 1.00 -24.20
CA GLU A 273 -4.28 1.90 -25.23
C GLU A 273 -4.25 3.38 -24.83
N ASP A 274 -4.12 3.69 -23.53
CA ASP A 274 -4.00 5.06 -23.05
C ASP A 274 -2.62 5.66 -23.43
N PRO A 275 -2.56 6.90 -23.93
CA PRO A 275 -1.29 7.57 -24.16
C PRO A 275 -0.54 7.80 -22.83
N PRO A 276 0.80 7.85 -22.84
CA PRO A 276 1.57 8.21 -21.65
C PRO A 276 1.11 9.54 -21.06
N LEU A 277 0.85 9.55 -19.75
CA LEU A 277 0.52 10.75 -18.99
C LEU A 277 1.76 11.64 -18.94
N ILE A 278 1.70 12.80 -19.59
CA ILE A 278 2.75 13.81 -19.52
C ILE A 278 2.70 14.50 -18.15
N VAL A 279 3.86 14.68 -17.54
CA VAL A 279 4.07 15.20 -16.18
C VAL A 279 4.98 16.44 -16.26
N ASN A 280 4.52 17.52 -15.64
CA ASN A 280 5.12 18.86 -15.65
C ASN A 280 5.33 19.45 -17.06
N GLY A 281 4.45 19.12 -18.01
CA GLY A 281 4.51 19.62 -19.38
C GLY A 281 4.36 21.14 -19.53
N THR A 282 3.95 21.83 -18.45
CA THR A 282 3.82 23.29 -18.35
C THR A 282 5.05 23.98 -17.74
N GLY A 283 6.03 23.23 -17.21
CA GLY A 283 7.17 23.79 -16.48
C GLY A 283 6.85 24.30 -15.07
N ALA A 284 5.64 24.08 -14.54
CA ALA A 284 5.16 24.58 -13.25
C ALA A 284 5.97 24.10 -12.01
N LEU A 285 6.76 23.03 -12.13
CA LEU A 285 7.70 22.53 -11.12
C LEU A 285 9.18 22.75 -11.51
N GLY A 286 9.43 23.60 -12.51
CA GLY A 286 10.74 23.90 -13.08
C GLY A 286 10.96 23.25 -14.44
N GLU A 287 11.62 23.96 -15.35
CA GLU A 287 11.87 23.51 -16.74
C GLU A 287 12.75 22.25 -16.85
N ASN A 288 13.56 21.97 -15.82
CA ASN A 288 14.53 20.87 -15.81
C ASN A 288 13.92 19.50 -15.47
N PHE A 289 12.65 19.45 -15.05
CA PHE A 289 11.95 18.20 -14.74
C PHE A 289 10.76 18.03 -15.68
N LYS A 290 10.88 17.19 -16.70
CA LYS A 290 9.78 16.82 -17.60
C LYS A 290 9.74 15.32 -17.68
N ALA A 291 8.56 14.75 -17.54
CA ALA A 291 8.41 13.31 -17.36
C ALA A 291 7.17 12.78 -18.05
N GLN A 292 7.12 11.45 -18.16
CA GLN A 292 5.93 10.73 -18.60
C GLN A 292 5.72 9.49 -17.73
N VAL A 293 4.45 9.11 -17.56
CA VAL A 293 4.06 7.86 -16.91
C VAL A 293 3.20 7.05 -17.86
N ARG A 294 3.68 5.86 -18.22
CA ARG A 294 3.00 4.94 -19.13
C ARG A 294 2.48 3.72 -18.38
N PHE A 295 1.44 3.13 -18.93
CA PHE A 295 1.03 1.78 -18.54
C PHE A 295 2.06 0.76 -19.04
N VAL A 296 2.22 -0.35 -18.30
CA VAL A 296 3.09 -1.47 -18.70
C VAL A 296 2.32 -2.79 -18.75
N GLN A 297 1.53 -3.08 -17.71
CA GLN A 297 0.82 -4.36 -17.58
C GLN A 297 -0.26 -4.27 -16.49
N ARG A 298 -1.34 -5.05 -16.64
CA ARG A 298 -2.25 -5.41 -15.54
C ARG A 298 -1.85 -6.79 -15.00
N GLU A 299 -1.76 -6.96 -13.68
CA GLU A 299 -1.66 -8.30 -13.09
C GLU A 299 -3.04 -8.97 -13.12
N ASP A 300 -3.08 -10.31 -13.08
CA ASP A 300 -4.34 -11.05 -13.00
C ASP A 300 -5.15 -10.67 -11.75
N ASN A 301 -6.48 -10.64 -11.89
CA ASN A 301 -7.40 -10.32 -10.80
C ASN A 301 -7.29 -11.35 -9.66
N ILE A 302 -7.10 -10.87 -8.43
CA ILE A 302 -6.94 -11.73 -7.25
C ILE A 302 -8.33 -12.23 -6.80
N GLU A 303 -8.59 -13.53 -6.99
CA GLU A 303 -9.89 -14.17 -6.77
C GLU A 303 -10.47 -13.89 -5.37
N GLY A 304 -11.76 -13.58 -5.31
CA GLY A 304 -12.46 -13.27 -4.06
C GLY A 304 -12.07 -11.92 -3.43
N THR A 305 -11.39 -11.04 -4.15
CA THR A 305 -11.02 -9.70 -3.69
C THR A 305 -11.41 -8.61 -4.69
N GLY A 306 -11.46 -7.36 -4.22
CA GLY A 306 -11.57 -6.17 -5.06
C GLY A 306 -10.24 -5.49 -5.37
N ILE A 307 -9.13 -6.23 -5.40
CA ILE A 307 -7.79 -5.68 -5.62
C ILE A 307 -7.47 -5.67 -7.12
N GLU A 308 -7.21 -4.49 -7.68
CA GLU A 308 -6.56 -4.36 -9.00
C GLU A 308 -5.08 -3.97 -8.80
N VAL A 309 -4.17 -4.59 -9.54
CA VAL A 309 -2.74 -4.25 -9.51
C VAL A 309 -2.26 -3.90 -10.92
N ARG A 310 -1.61 -2.74 -11.06
CA ARG A 310 -1.10 -2.24 -12.34
C ARG A 310 0.40 -2.00 -12.23
N LYS A 311 1.15 -2.46 -13.22
CA LYS A 311 2.54 -2.08 -13.43
C LYS A 311 2.54 -0.81 -14.29
N LEU A 312 3.01 0.28 -13.71
CA LEU A 312 3.28 1.54 -14.38
C LEU A 312 4.80 1.71 -14.52
N ALA A 313 5.22 2.58 -15.43
CA ALA A 313 6.61 2.99 -15.54
C ALA A 313 6.71 4.50 -15.79
N MET A 314 7.71 5.11 -15.16
CA MET A 314 7.98 6.55 -15.21
C MET A 314 9.38 6.80 -15.76
N SER A 315 9.48 7.71 -16.73
CA SER A 315 10.76 8.18 -17.30
C SER A 315 10.82 9.70 -17.28
N VAL A 316 11.99 10.26 -16.97
CA VAL A 316 12.25 11.72 -16.94
C VAL A 316 13.18 12.07 -18.11
N GLU A 317 12.96 13.24 -18.73
CA GLU A 317 13.86 13.75 -19.77
C GLU A 317 15.28 13.93 -19.22
N ASN A 318 16.27 13.42 -19.96
CA ASN A 318 17.70 13.43 -19.62
C ASN A 318 18.12 12.49 -18.46
N GLU A 319 17.24 11.62 -17.98
CA GLU A 319 17.58 10.50 -17.09
C GLU A 319 17.60 9.20 -17.92
N ASP A 320 18.66 8.39 -17.80
CA ASP A 320 18.84 7.16 -18.61
C ASP A 320 17.95 5.99 -18.14
N GLU A 321 17.41 6.05 -16.93
CA GLU A 321 16.75 4.92 -16.26
C GLU A 321 15.24 5.12 -16.08
N GLU A 322 14.45 4.12 -16.47
CA GLU A 322 13.00 4.10 -16.27
C GLU A 322 12.66 3.42 -14.93
N LYS A 323 11.89 4.10 -14.07
CA LYS A 323 11.47 3.57 -12.77
C LYS A 323 10.13 2.86 -12.88
N ILE A 324 10.05 1.64 -12.34
CA ILE A 324 8.80 0.87 -12.23
C ILE A 324 8.01 1.32 -11.00
N ILE A 325 6.69 1.45 -11.14
CA ILE A 325 5.76 1.70 -10.03
C ILE A 325 4.66 0.64 -10.04
N TRP A 326 4.47 -0.04 -8.92
CA TRP A 326 3.32 -0.91 -8.68
C TRP A 326 2.18 -0.11 -8.07
N HIS A 327 1.13 0.13 -8.85
CA HIS A 327 -0.07 0.83 -8.41
C HIS A 327 -1.15 -0.18 -8.02
N PHE A 328 -1.37 -0.32 -6.72
CA PHE A 328 -2.48 -1.09 -6.14
C PHE A 328 -3.72 -0.21 -5.99
N PHE A 329 -4.87 -0.73 -6.39
CA PHE A 329 -6.16 -0.06 -6.28
C PHE A 329 -7.17 -0.96 -5.55
N TYR A 330 -7.82 -0.41 -4.54
CA TYR A 330 -8.83 -1.10 -3.75
C TYR A 330 -10.02 -0.16 -3.46
N PRO A 331 -11.11 -0.24 -4.26
CA PRO A 331 -12.26 0.66 -4.13
C PRO A 331 -13.26 0.25 -3.05
N LEU A 332 -13.21 -1.00 -2.55
CA LEU A 332 -14.26 -1.58 -1.69
C LEU A 332 -14.16 -1.19 -0.20
N TRP A 333 -13.35 -0.18 0.14
CA TRP A 333 -13.31 0.42 1.47
C TRP A 333 -14.24 1.65 1.50
N PRO A 334 -15.39 1.62 2.20
CA PRO A 334 -16.33 2.74 2.25
C PRO A 334 -15.69 3.97 2.91
N ASP A 335 -16.09 5.17 2.46
CA ASP A 335 -15.60 6.42 3.04
C ASP A 335 -16.26 6.66 4.41
N MET A 336 -15.50 7.20 5.36
CA MET A 336 -15.87 7.38 6.79
C MET A 336 -16.27 6.12 7.59
N GLY A 337 -16.59 4.98 6.96
CA GLY A 337 -16.92 3.72 7.65
C GLY A 337 -15.71 2.86 8.05
N SER A 338 -15.99 1.83 8.85
CA SER A 338 -15.15 0.63 8.97
C SER A 338 -15.19 -0.19 7.67
N LEU A 339 -14.27 -1.14 7.52
CA LEU A 339 -14.29 -2.09 6.41
C LEU A 339 -15.25 -3.23 6.75
N ASN A 340 -16.10 -3.65 5.80
CA ASN A 340 -16.99 -4.80 5.98
C ASN A 340 -16.17 -6.08 6.34
N SER A 341 -16.68 -6.92 7.23
CA SER A 341 -16.02 -8.16 7.69
C SER A 341 -15.59 -9.07 6.54
N GLN A 342 -16.40 -9.19 5.49
CA GLN A 342 -16.11 -9.96 4.26
C GLN A 342 -14.88 -9.44 3.52
N ASN A 343 -14.61 -8.13 3.63
CA ASN A 343 -13.51 -7.43 2.95
C ASN A 343 -12.19 -7.44 3.74
N VAL A 344 -12.18 -7.78 5.04
CA VAL A 344 -10.96 -7.83 5.87
C VAL A 344 -9.85 -8.64 5.21
N LYS A 345 -10.19 -9.83 4.71
CA LYS A 345 -9.26 -10.70 3.98
C LYS A 345 -8.62 -10.01 2.77
N SER A 346 -9.39 -9.21 2.01
CA SER A 346 -8.83 -8.44 0.88
C SER A 346 -7.80 -7.41 1.35
N VAL A 347 -8.05 -6.71 2.46
CA VAL A 347 -7.11 -5.68 2.95
C VAL A 347 -5.84 -6.31 3.55
N LEU A 348 -5.93 -7.47 4.20
CA LEU A 348 -4.74 -8.23 4.62
C LEU A 348 -3.93 -8.73 3.40
N THR A 349 -4.59 -9.31 2.39
CA THR A 349 -3.92 -9.71 1.13
C THR A 349 -3.29 -8.52 0.40
N LEU A 350 -3.90 -7.33 0.44
CA LEU A 350 -3.33 -6.10 -0.11
C LEU A 350 -2.04 -5.66 0.61
N MET A 351 -1.97 -5.82 1.93
CA MET A 351 -0.75 -5.56 2.71
C MET A 351 0.38 -6.49 2.26
N ASP A 352 0.14 -7.80 2.23
CA ASP A 352 1.16 -8.79 1.88
C ASP A 352 1.64 -8.66 0.42
N LEU A 353 0.73 -8.44 -0.52
CA LEU A 353 1.10 -8.21 -1.93
C LEU A 353 1.86 -6.90 -2.13
N SER A 354 1.45 -5.80 -1.49
CA SER A 354 2.14 -4.52 -1.62
C SER A 354 3.53 -4.52 -0.97
N ARG A 355 3.70 -5.26 0.12
CA ARG A 355 5.01 -5.53 0.76
C ARG A 355 5.90 -6.38 -0.14
N ALA A 356 5.38 -7.48 -0.70
CA ALA A 356 6.12 -8.36 -1.61
C ALA A 356 6.54 -7.68 -2.94
N LYS A 357 5.89 -6.58 -3.33
CA LYS A 357 6.30 -5.75 -4.48
C LYS A 357 7.29 -4.63 -4.10
N ASN A 358 7.43 -4.28 -2.82
CA ASN A 358 8.34 -3.23 -2.32
C ASN A 358 9.68 -3.85 -1.90
N VAL A 359 10.40 -4.42 -2.87
CA VAL A 359 11.61 -5.24 -2.63
C VAL A 359 12.78 -4.46 -2.02
N GLU A 360 12.81 -3.14 -2.20
CA GLU A 360 13.74 -2.25 -1.50
C GLU A 360 13.10 -1.80 -0.17
N GLU A 361 13.45 -2.45 0.95
CA GLU A 361 12.84 -2.17 2.27
C GLU A 361 13.05 -0.73 2.77
N GLU A 362 14.02 -0.01 2.18
CA GLU A 362 14.26 1.40 2.46
C GLU A 362 13.27 2.35 1.76
N ASN A 363 12.54 1.92 0.72
CA ASN A 363 11.59 2.75 -0.02
C ASN A 363 10.28 2.97 0.76
N PRO A 364 9.80 4.22 0.88
CA PRO A 364 8.50 4.49 1.49
C PRO A 364 7.36 4.08 0.54
N ARG A 365 6.40 3.30 1.04
CA ARG A 365 5.17 3.00 0.29
C ARG A 365 4.21 4.18 0.34
N VAL A 366 3.73 4.66 -0.81
CA VAL A 366 2.77 5.78 -0.87
C VAL A 366 1.37 5.24 -0.63
N VAL A 367 0.64 5.80 0.34
CA VAL A 367 -0.72 5.36 0.70
C VAL A 367 -1.67 6.55 0.67
N HIS A 368 -2.76 6.44 -0.08
CA HIS A 368 -3.76 7.51 -0.20
C HIS A 368 -5.20 6.97 -0.27
N CYS A 369 -6.15 7.85 0.03
CA CYS A 369 -7.58 7.63 -0.22
C CYS A 369 -8.16 8.88 -0.89
N SER A 370 -9.15 9.53 -0.29
CA SER A 370 -9.59 10.89 -0.65
C SER A 370 -8.83 11.96 0.14
N ALA A 371 -9.02 12.01 1.47
CA ALA A 371 -8.34 12.99 2.34
C ALA A 371 -6.93 12.56 2.78
N GLY A 372 -6.59 11.28 2.62
CA GLY A 372 -5.29 10.76 3.04
C GLY A 372 -5.12 10.60 4.55
N VAL A 373 -6.22 10.46 5.31
CA VAL A 373 -6.16 10.38 6.79
C VAL A 373 -6.98 9.22 7.37
N GLY A 374 -8.27 9.07 7.04
CA GLY A 374 -9.11 7.98 7.57
C GLY A 374 -8.65 6.59 7.12
N ARG A 375 -9.09 6.16 5.93
CA ARG A 375 -8.72 4.85 5.34
C ARG A 375 -7.20 4.65 5.23
N THR A 376 -6.46 5.71 4.88
CA THR A 376 -4.98 5.73 4.85
C THR A 376 -4.36 5.41 6.22
N GLY A 377 -4.74 6.14 7.27
CA GLY A 377 -4.22 5.89 8.62
C GLY A 377 -4.66 4.53 9.18
N THR A 378 -5.86 4.07 8.81
CA THR A 378 -6.38 2.76 9.25
C THR A 378 -5.59 1.61 8.61
N PHE A 379 -5.27 1.71 7.31
CA PHE A 379 -4.40 0.75 6.62
C PHE A 379 -2.98 0.73 7.22
N VAL A 380 -2.36 1.91 7.36
CA VAL A 380 -0.98 2.03 7.86
C VAL A 380 -0.86 1.55 9.32
N ALA A 381 -1.84 1.89 10.19
CA ALA A 381 -1.89 1.38 11.55
C ALA A 381 -2.07 -0.14 11.56
N LEU A 382 -3.06 -0.67 10.85
CA LEU A 382 -3.36 -2.11 10.84
C LEU A 382 -2.18 -2.93 10.29
N GLU A 383 -1.54 -2.49 9.21
CA GLU A 383 -0.38 -3.21 8.66
C GLU A 383 0.79 -3.25 9.64
N PHE A 384 1.12 -2.08 10.22
CA PHE A 384 2.17 -1.98 11.24
C PHE A 384 1.89 -2.92 12.42
N LEU A 385 0.69 -2.83 13.00
CA LEU A 385 0.23 -3.64 14.14
C LEU A 385 0.16 -5.14 13.79
N MET A 386 -0.20 -5.49 12.56
CA MET A 386 -0.20 -6.88 12.10
C MET A 386 1.20 -7.49 12.09
N GLY A 387 2.22 -6.72 11.67
CA GLY A 387 3.61 -7.18 11.71
C GLY A 387 4.20 -7.30 13.13
N GLU A 388 3.71 -6.52 14.09
CA GLU A 388 4.01 -6.70 15.52
C GLU A 388 3.34 -7.99 16.06
N LEU A 389 2.04 -8.16 15.80
CA LEU A 389 1.24 -9.33 16.18
C LEU A 389 1.83 -10.63 15.62
N GLN A 390 2.03 -10.71 14.30
CA GLN A 390 2.58 -11.89 13.62
C GLN A 390 3.98 -12.22 14.14
N GLY A 391 4.83 -11.20 14.31
CA GLY A 391 6.19 -11.34 14.84
C GLY A 391 6.29 -11.63 16.34
N GLY A 392 5.16 -11.69 17.07
CA GLY A 392 5.13 -12.06 18.48
C GLY A 392 5.56 -10.96 19.45
N ALA A 393 5.52 -9.69 19.04
CA ALA A 393 5.95 -8.56 19.86
C ALA A 393 5.17 -8.47 21.20
N TRP A 394 3.89 -8.86 21.18
CA TRP A 394 3.00 -8.81 22.35
C TRP A 394 2.95 -10.14 23.14
N GLU A 395 3.84 -11.10 22.85
CA GLU A 395 3.91 -12.37 23.59
C GLU A 395 4.38 -12.14 25.04
N GLY A 396 3.45 -12.28 25.98
CA GLY A 396 3.64 -11.97 27.40
C GLY A 396 3.47 -10.50 27.78
N TRP A 397 2.67 -9.73 27.02
CA TRP A 397 2.43 -8.29 27.25
C TRP A 397 1.94 -7.96 28.67
N ASP A 398 1.04 -8.79 29.22
CA ASP A 398 0.49 -8.57 30.58
C ASP A 398 1.50 -8.90 31.71
N GLN A 399 2.75 -9.24 31.34
CA GLN A 399 3.87 -9.56 32.24
C GLN A 399 5.19 -8.81 31.91
N SER A 400 5.25 -7.97 30.86
CA SER A 400 6.37 -7.04 30.57
C SER A 400 6.20 -5.68 31.27
N GLU A 401 7.16 -4.76 31.11
CA GLU A 401 7.02 -3.38 31.61
C GLU A 401 5.91 -2.60 30.86
N GLU A 402 5.54 -3.04 29.64
CA GLU A 402 4.40 -2.52 28.85
C GLU A 402 3.00 -2.82 29.44
N LYS A 403 2.93 -3.45 30.62
CA LYS A 403 1.65 -3.85 31.21
C LYS A 403 0.78 -2.64 31.56
N GLY A 404 -0.29 -2.46 30.78
CA GLY A 404 -1.24 -1.34 30.92
C GLY A 404 -1.11 -0.29 29.81
N ASN A 405 -0.05 -0.38 28.99
CA ASN A 405 0.08 0.36 27.74
C ASN A 405 -0.86 -0.22 26.66
N ASP A 406 -1.12 0.56 25.61
CA ASP A 406 -2.07 0.23 24.54
C ASP A 406 -1.44 0.55 23.17
N ALA A 407 -0.86 -0.48 22.56
CA ALA A 407 -0.13 -0.37 21.30
C ALA A 407 -0.99 0.20 20.15
N ILE A 408 -2.33 0.06 20.20
CA ILE A 408 -3.23 0.57 19.16
C ILE A 408 -3.45 2.06 19.36
N PHE A 409 -3.71 2.50 20.60
CA PHE A 409 -3.76 3.92 20.96
C PHE A 409 -2.45 4.63 20.61
N GLU A 410 -1.31 4.07 21.02
CA GLU A 410 0.03 4.62 20.78
C GLU A 410 0.38 4.69 19.30
N THR A 411 0.03 3.67 18.52
CA THR A 411 0.24 3.68 17.06
C THR A 411 -0.57 4.79 16.39
N VAL A 412 -1.85 4.96 16.75
CA VAL A 412 -2.68 6.01 16.16
C VAL A 412 -2.24 7.40 16.61
N ASP A 413 -1.72 7.55 17.84
CA ASP A 413 -1.10 8.81 18.25
C ASP A 413 0.20 9.10 17.49
N GLN A 414 1.09 8.11 17.34
CA GLN A 414 2.30 8.24 16.50
C GLN A 414 1.95 8.70 15.07
N LEU A 415 0.84 8.20 14.49
CA LEU A 415 0.34 8.67 13.20
C LEU A 415 -0.14 10.14 13.26
N ARG A 416 -1.00 10.49 14.21
CA ARG A 416 -1.53 11.86 14.37
C ARG A 416 -0.42 12.90 14.63
N GLN A 417 0.66 12.50 15.30
CA GLN A 417 1.85 13.33 15.48
C GLN A 417 2.63 13.62 14.18
N GLN A 418 2.44 12.85 13.11
CA GLN A 418 3.15 12.99 11.83
C GLN A 418 2.25 13.49 10.69
N ARG A 419 0.98 13.10 10.68
CA ARG A 419 -0.08 13.64 9.84
C ARG A 419 -1.36 13.68 10.66
N LYS A 420 -1.92 14.87 10.88
CA LYS A 420 -3.11 15.05 11.72
C LYS A 420 -4.32 14.21 11.24
N THR A 421 -5.22 13.89 12.16
CA THR A 421 -6.53 13.31 11.91
C THR A 421 -6.49 11.90 11.29
N MET A 422 -5.32 11.24 11.33
CA MET A 422 -5.15 9.84 10.91
C MET A 422 -6.02 8.91 11.78
N VAL A 423 -6.65 7.93 11.13
CA VAL A 423 -7.80 7.15 11.66
C VAL A 423 -8.92 8.12 12.08
N GLN A 424 -9.80 8.45 11.13
CA GLN A 424 -10.63 9.66 11.17
C GLN A 424 -12.01 9.44 11.82
N ALA A 425 -12.46 8.20 11.88
CA ALA A 425 -13.75 7.79 12.44
C ALA A 425 -13.55 6.82 13.61
N VAL A 426 -14.46 6.81 14.58
CA VAL A 426 -14.33 5.91 15.75
C VAL A 426 -14.55 4.45 15.35
N GLU A 427 -15.36 4.23 14.33
CA GLU A 427 -15.59 2.95 13.65
C GLU A 427 -14.30 2.40 13.03
N GLN A 428 -13.45 3.28 12.49
CA GLN A 428 -12.12 2.91 11.96
C GLN A 428 -11.13 2.58 13.07
N TYR A 429 -11.30 3.15 14.27
CA TYR A 429 -10.48 2.84 15.44
C TYR A 429 -10.89 1.52 16.09
N ILE A 430 -12.20 1.29 16.31
CA ILE A 430 -12.77 0.02 16.80
C ILE A 430 -12.38 -1.14 15.87
N PHE A 431 -12.46 -0.93 14.56
CA PHE A 431 -12.02 -1.90 13.54
C PHE A 431 -10.58 -2.40 13.73
N LEU A 432 -9.64 -1.56 14.20
CA LEU A 432 -8.29 -2.01 14.52
C LEU A 432 -8.29 -3.05 15.65
N TYR A 433 -8.98 -2.77 16.75
CA TYR A 433 -9.10 -3.70 17.88
C TYR A 433 -9.80 -5.00 17.47
N GLU A 434 -10.90 -4.94 16.72
CA GLU A 434 -11.64 -6.15 16.32
C GLU A 434 -10.83 -7.05 15.38
N VAL A 435 -10.14 -6.50 14.39
CA VAL A 435 -9.30 -7.29 13.48
C VAL A 435 -8.07 -7.85 14.21
N LEU A 436 -7.42 -7.07 15.08
CA LEU A 436 -6.23 -7.53 15.81
C LEU A 436 -6.58 -8.55 16.92
N ARG A 437 -7.74 -8.40 17.58
CA ARG A 437 -8.33 -9.41 18.47
C ARG A 437 -8.52 -10.72 17.72
N LYS A 438 -9.23 -10.69 16.58
CA LYS A 438 -9.47 -11.88 15.74
C LYS A 438 -8.19 -12.53 15.23
N GLN A 439 -7.21 -11.74 14.77
CA GLN A 439 -5.94 -12.29 14.29
C GLN A 439 -5.07 -12.86 15.43
N TRP A 440 -5.24 -12.39 16.68
CA TRP A 440 -4.67 -13.06 17.85
C TRP A 440 -5.37 -14.39 18.16
N GLU A 441 -6.70 -14.40 18.13
CA GLU A 441 -7.53 -15.61 18.30
C GLU A 441 -7.18 -16.68 17.25
N GLU A 442 -7.10 -16.31 15.96
CA GLU A 442 -6.69 -17.20 14.86
C GLU A 442 -5.24 -17.71 15.03
N LYS A 443 -4.29 -16.84 15.42
CA LYS A 443 -2.87 -17.20 15.55
C LYS A 443 -2.61 -18.21 16.68
N TYR A 444 -3.27 -18.04 17.82
CA TYR A 444 -3.05 -18.88 19.02
C TYR A 444 -4.22 -19.86 19.31
N ARG A 445 -5.20 -19.95 18.41
CA ARG A 445 -6.39 -20.80 18.49
C ARG A 445 -7.27 -20.54 19.73
N LEU A 446 -7.29 -19.30 20.22
CA LEU A 446 -8.06 -18.96 21.42
C LEU A 446 -9.58 -18.96 21.13
N PRO A 447 -10.44 -19.27 22.12
CA PRO A 447 -11.87 -19.07 22.01
C PRO A 447 -12.21 -17.61 21.68
N CYS A 448 -13.15 -17.38 20.76
CA CYS A 448 -13.52 -16.05 20.29
C CYS A 448 -14.26 -15.25 21.37
N ILE A 449 -13.86 -14.00 21.61
CA ILE A 449 -14.34 -13.16 22.73
C ILE A 449 -15.55 -12.28 22.35
N GLY A 450 -15.81 -12.04 21.05
CA GLY A 450 -16.95 -11.25 20.57
C GLY A 450 -16.58 -9.94 19.85
N GLY A 451 -17.49 -9.48 18.98
CA GLY A 451 -17.37 -8.31 18.09
C GLY A 451 -18.28 -8.43 16.86
N GLU A 452 -18.36 -7.42 16.00
CA GLU A 452 -19.10 -7.46 14.72
C GLU A 452 -18.31 -8.11 13.58
N HIS A 453 -17.03 -8.41 13.80
CA HIS A 453 -16.12 -8.99 12.78
C HIS A 453 -15.61 -10.38 13.13
N THR A 454 -16.24 -11.07 14.09
CA THR A 454 -15.84 -12.38 14.63
C THR A 454 -15.95 -13.53 13.64
N HIS A 455 -15.74 -14.74 14.14
CA HIS A 455 -16.02 -15.98 13.43
C HIS A 455 -17.52 -16.29 13.38
N ASP A 456 -18.03 -16.65 12.20
CA ASP A 456 -19.32 -17.36 12.08
C ASP A 456 -19.17 -18.84 12.51
N SER A 457 -17.98 -19.41 12.29
CA SER A 457 -17.56 -20.77 12.67
C SER A 457 -16.08 -20.78 13.09
N PRO A 458 -15.66 -21.68 14.00
CA PRO A 458 -14.25 -21.83 14.36
C PRO A 458 -13.37 -22.15 13.13
N PRO A 459 -12.05 -21.82 13.15
CA PRO A 459 -11.21 -21.92 11.96
C PRO A 459 -11.10 -23.35 11.40
N GLU A 460 -11.59 -23.56 10.18
CA GLU A 460 -11.36 -24.82 9.45
C GLU A 460 -9.86 -25.03 9.19
N GLU A 461 -9.38 -26.24 9.47
CA GLU A 461 -7.97 -26.59 9.24
C GLU A 461 -7.57 -26.48 7.75
N GLY A 462 -6.41 -25.86 7.52
CA GLY A 462 -5.77 -25.80 6.20
C GLY A 462 -6.33 -24.78 5.22
N LYS A 463 -7.45 -24.09 5.53
CA LYS A 463 -8.10 -23.13 4.60
C LYS A 463 -7.86 -21.64 4.90
N ASN A 464 -6.91 -21.28 5.77
CA ASN A 464 -6.55 -19.88 5.99
C ASN A 464 -5.31 -19.47 5.14
N PRO A 465 -5.50 -18.82 3.97
CA PRO A 465 -4.38 -18.49 3.07
C PRO A 465 -3.49 -17.35 3.58
N VAL A 466 -3.94 -16.58 4.60
CA VAL A 466 -3.17 -15.47 5.18
C VAL A 466 -1.98 -15.98 6.01
N PHE A 467 -2.05 -17.22 6.52
CA PHE A 467 -1.00 -17.81 7.36
C PHE A 467 0.11 -18.56 6.58
N ARG A 468 0.32 -18.24 5.30
CA ARG A 468 1.56 -18.62 4.61
C ARG A 468 2.65 -17.61 4.92
N ALA A 469 3.53 -17.98 5.85
CA ALA A 469 4.78 -17.26 6.11
C ALA A 469 5.52 -16.96 4.80
N ILE A 470 6.15 -15.78 4.75
CA ILE A 470 7.04 -15.37 3.66
C ILE A 470 8.00 -16.52 3.36
N PRO A 471 8.08 -17.04 2.11
CA PRO A 471 8.92 -18.17 1.80
C PRO A 471 10.38 -17.79 2.05
N GLY A 472 10.99 -18.41 3.06
CA GLY A 472 12.35 -18.09 3.50
C GLY A 472 13.34 -18.15 2.34
N THR A 473 14.05 -17.05 2.13
CA THR A 473 15.05 -16.90 1.07
C THR A 473 16.12 -17.99 1.17
N LYS A 474 16.40 -18.63 0.03
CA LYS A 474 17.55 -19.52 -0.18
C LYS A 474 18.58 -18.86 -1.07
#